data_AF-A0A8I1ZHX8-F1
#
_entry.id   AF-A0A8I1ZHX8-F1
#
_cell.length_a   1.000
_cell.length_b   1.000
_cell.length_c   1.000
_cell.angle_alpha   90.00
_cell.angle_beta   90.00
_cell.angle_gamma   90.00
#
_symmetry.space_group_name_H-M   'P 1'
#
loop_
_entity.id
_entity.type
_entity.pdbx_description
1 polymer ?
#
loop_
_entity_poly.entity_id
_entity_poly.type
_entity_poly.pdbx_seq_one_letter_code
_entity_poly.pdbx_strand_id
1 'polypeptide(L)'
;MEQSDRNGHDMNYPSSAYSWDVLSEDVALKHMDRSTFLHREMSVPREIVSFFGLPAKGLSEPMPVQLVLGSVAYDAHIHMDQMGSRYRLLWKTDFSEQIIDRFPYVYRKYALNEEFDEERPVMRFERIGKDVYRVDLIESAACHEDVDPDFTDWADQELEAAVYAYFTMLNRELKGKKFNRAEVIRQFLSFELINRSRGSVEFRLQNISSVLQELCHPTVQAYPPRTNISPETSERIRRIIFGRKFLNGRDYTSTADPFELDRRTGNLLGKKLAGAPKGYPHPNRLQSTRSEYEKDPLVRAWVLQQARGICELCRKPGPFRDVRGSWYLETHHVLPLAEGGPDTVENTVALCPNCHRRCHVSPDADKVRQEIRDALERIE
;
A
#
# COMPACT_ATOMS: atom_id res chain seq x y z
N MET A 1 11.94 2.37 -73.60
CA MET A 1 12.23 0.95 -73.37
C MET A 1 12.79 0.87 -71.97
N GLU A 2 11.93 0.64 -70.99
CA GLU A 2 12.32 0.17 -69.66
C GLU A 2 11.12 -0.62 -69.18
N GLN A 3 11.30 -1.94 -69.21
CA GLN A 3 10.28 -2.95 -69.01
C GLN A 3 9.84 -2.94 -67.56
N SER A 4 8.53 -2.99 -67.40
CA SER A 4 7.83 -3.35 -66.18
C SER A 4 8.25 -4.75 -65.72
N ASP A 5 9.18 -4.84 -64.76
CA ASP A 5 9.36 -6.05 -63.97
C ASP A 5 8.31 -6.09 -62.85
N ARG A 6 7.05 -6.31 -63.25
CA ARG A 6 6.06 -6.92 -62.36
C ARG A 6 6.36 -8.41 -62.30
N ASN A 7 7.37 -8.79 -61.54
CA ASN A 7 7.43 -10.14 -60.97
C ASN A 7 6.62 -10.15 -59.68
N GLY A 8 5.33 -9.81 -59.80
CA GLY A 8 4.36 -10.19 -58.79
C GLY A 8 4.08 -11.67 -59.01
N HIS A 9 4.50 -12.53 -58.09
CA HIS A 9 3.77 -13.77 -57.90
C HIS A 9 2.33 -13.35 -57.58
N ASP A 10 1.41 -13.56 -58.53
CA ASP A 10 -0.02 -13.44 -58.26
C ASP A 10 -0.34 -14.40 -57.11
N MET A 11 -0.47 -13.83 -55.92
CA MET A 11 -0.94 -14.55 -54.76
C MET A 11 -2.43 -14.78 -54.98
N ASN A 12 -2.85 -16.04 -55.07
CA ASN A 12 -4.26 -16.38 -55.07
C ASN A 12 -4.79 -16.18 -53.65
N TYR A 13 -5.66 -15.19 -53.46
CA TYR A 13 -6.31 -14.92 -52.18
C TYR A 13 -7.65 -15.67 -52.06
N PRO A 14 -8.03 -16.13 -50.86
CA PRO A 14 -7.26 -16.09 -49.61
C PRO A 14 -6.12 -17.12 -49.59
N SER A 15 -5.02 -16.80 -48.92
CA SER A 15 -3.88 -17.70 -48.73
C SER A 15 -3.44 -17.74 -47.27
N SER A 16 -3.19 -18.92 -46.72
CA SER A 16 -2.71 -19.09 -45.35
C SER A 16 -1.28 -19.61 -45.32
N ALA A 17 -0.44 -19.03 -44.46
CA ALA A 17 0.94 -19.47 -44.24
C ALA A 17 1.30 -19.33 -42.75
N TYR A 18 1.57 -20.45 -42.09
CA TYR A 18 1.84 -20.51 -40.65
C TYR A 18 0.73 -19.82 -39.84
N SER A 19 1.05 -18.77 -39.08
CA SER A 19 0.10 -17.98 -38.30
C SER A 19 -0.44 -16.76 -39.06
N TRP A 20 -0.37 -16.74 -40.38
CA TRP A 20 -0.90 -15.67 -41.23
C TRP A 20 -2.00 -16.15 -42.15
N ASP A 21 -3.07 -15.37 -42.26
CA ASP A 21 -4.08 -15.48 -43.32
C ASP A 21 -4.08 -14.18 -44.13
N VAL A 22 -3.70 -14.24 -45.40
CA VAL A 22 -3.73 -13.09 -46.30
C VAL A 22 -5.02 -13.14 -47.10
N LEU A 23 -5.90 -12.17 -46.85
CA LEU A 23 -7.26 -12.14 -47.38
C LEU A 23 -7.34 -11.41 -48.74
N SER A 24 -6.41 -10.48 -48.98
CA SER A 24 -6.29 -9.71 -50.23
C SER A 24 -4.90 -9.09 -50.34
N GLU A 25 -4.63 -8.36 -51.42
CA GLU A 25 -3.40 -7.58 -51.60
C GLU A 25 -3.16 -6.58 -50.46
N ASP A 26 -4.24 -6.07 -49.86
CA ASP A 26 -4.18 -5.01 -48.85
C ASP A 26 -4.51 -5.48 -47.44
N VAL A 27 -5.06 -6.68 -47.24
CA VAL A 27 -5.48 -7.15 -45.91
C VAL A 27 -4.86 -8.50 -45.55
N ALA A 28 -4.19 -8.56 -44.40
CA ALA A 28 -3.67 -9.78 -43.79
C ALA A 28 -4.05 -9.87 -42.31
N LEU A 29 -4.22 -11.09 -41.81
CA LEU A 29 -4.50 -11.40 -40.42
C LEU A 29 -3.32 -12.18 -39.85
N LYS A 30 -2.82 -11.72 -38.71
CA LYS A 30 -1.80 -12.42 -37.93
C LYS A 30 -2.44 -12.99 -36.67
N HIS A 31 -2.51 -14.32 -36.59
CA HIS A 31 -2.81 -15.01 -35.35
C HIS A 31 -1.63 -14.81 -34.40
N MET A 32 -1.83 -14.00 -33.37
CA MET A 32 -0.74 -13.58 -32.49
C MET A 32 -0.27 -14.75 -31.65
N ASP A 33 1.04 -14.96 -31.67
CA ASP A 33 1.70 -16.04 -30.96
C ASP A 33 2.62 -15.48 -29.87
N ARG A 34 3.25 -16.39 -29.11
CA ARG A 34 4.17 -16.06 -28.03
C ARG A 34 5.21 -14.99 -28.39
N SER A 35 5.72 -14.99 -29.62
CA SER A 35 6.75 -14.03 -30.04
C SER A 35 6.21 -12.61 -30.14
N THR A 36 4.95 -12.47 -30.52
CA THR A 36 4.24 -11.17 -30.59
C THR A 36 4.16 -10.53 -29.21
N PHE A 37 3.96 -11.34 -28.17
CA PHE A 37 3.78 -10.87 -26.79
C PHE A 37 5.10 -10.67 -26.03
N LEU A 38 6.05 -11.59 -26.15
CA LEU A 38 7.25 -11.60 -25.30
C LEU A 38 8.51 -11.07 -25.97
N HIS A 39 8.57 -11.07 -27.29
CA HIS A 39 9.80 -10.83 -28.04
C HIS A 39 9.73 -9.56 -28.91
N ARG A 40 8.58 -8.87 -28.92
CA ARG A 40 8.35 -7.63 -29.69
C ARG A 40 8.63 -7.81 -31.18
N GLU A 41 8.37 -9.02 -31.66
CA GLU A 41 8.64 -9.43 -33.02
C GLU A 41 7.59 -10.40 -33.53
N MET A 42 7.50 -10.52 -34.84
CA MET A 42 6.80 -11.63 -35.48
C MET A 42 7.53 -12.11 -36.72
N SER A 43 7.42 -13.41 -37.00
CA SER A 43 7.91 -13.98 -38.24
C SER A 43 7.00 -13.61 -39.42
N VAL A 44 7.61 -13.21 -40.53
CA VAL A 44 6.97 -12.99 -41.82
C VAL A 44 7.44 -14.11 -42.78
N PRO A 45 6.58 -15.10 -43.06
CA PRO A 45 6.92 -16.20 -43.97
C PRO A 45 7.25 -15.74 -45.39
N ARG A 46 8.06 -16.53 -46.12
CA ARG A 46 8.48 -16.21 -47.50
C ARG A 46 7.29 -16.17 -48.47
N GLU A 47 6.25 -16.89 -48.13
CA GLU A 47 5.00 -17.02 -48.87
C GLU A 47 4.21 -15.70 -48.90
N ILE A 48 4.39 -14.82 -47.92
CA ILE A 48 3.63 -13.57 -47.79
C ILE A 48 4.49 -12.32 -47.99
N VAL A 49 5.72 -12.46 -48.48
CA VAL A 49 6.66 -11.33 -48.66
C VAL A 49 6.13 -10.28 -49.63
N SER A 50 5.33 -10.68 -50.62
CA SER A 50 4.65 -9.77 -51.55
C SER A 50 3.67 -8.84 -50.81
N PHE A 51 2.94 -9.34 -49.81
CA PHE A 51 2.06 -8.52 -48.97
C PHE A 51 2.82 -7.42 -48.24
N PHE A 52 4.12 -7.60 -47.94
CA PHE A 52 4.97 -6.58 -47.32
C PHE A 52 5.86 -5.83 -48.32
N GLY A 53 5.79 -6.13 -49.62
CA GLY A 53 6.65 -5.52 -50.64
C GLY A 53 8.12 -5.94 -50.52
N LEU A 54 8.38 -7.09 -49.90
CA LEU A 54 9.72 -7.60 -49.60
C LEU A 54 10.29 -8.42 -50.78
N PRO A 55 11.59 -8.31 -51.09
CA PRO A 55 12.23 -9.08 -52.15
C PRO A 55 12.35 -10.58 -51.78
N ALA A 56 12.23 -11.49 -52.75
CA ALA A 56 12.37 -12.93 -52.49
C ALA A 56 13.79 -13.34 -52.05
N LYS A 57 14.82 -12.58 -52.45
CA LYS A 57 16.24 -12.89 -52.22
C LYS A 57 16.81 -12.41 -50.88
N GLY A 58 16.03 -11.73 -50.04
CA GLY A 58 16.50 -11.19 -48.76
C GLY A 58 16.64 -9.67 -48.73
N LEU A 59 16.83 -9.14 -47.53
CA LEU A 59 17.16 -7.73 -47.28
C LEU A 59 18.59 -7.62 -46.73
N SER A 60 19.39 -6.71 -47.27
CA SER A 60 20.73 -6.39 -46.76
C SER A 60 20.70 -5.42 -45.58
N GLU A 61 19.68 -4.57 -45.51
CA GLU A 61 19.46 -3.60 -44.43
C GLU A 61 18.01 -3.70 -43.92
N PRO A 62 17.75 -3.38 -42.64
CA PRO A 62 16.40 -3.33 -42.11
C PRO A 62 15.52 -2.33 -42.88
N MET A 63 14.35 -2.79 -43.34
CA MET A 63 13.36 -1.95 -44.01
C MET A 63 12.45 -1.30 -42.96
N PRO A 64 12.44 0.03 -42.80
CA PRO A 64 11.55 0.71 -41.86
C PRO A 64 10.10 0.59 -42.34
N VAL A 65 9.18 0.38 -41.39
CA VAL A 65 7.73 0.36 -41.63
C VAL A 65 7.02 1.11 -40.51
N GLN A 66 5.81 1.62 -40.76
CA GLN A 66 4.97 2.24 -39.74
C GLN A 66 3.72 1.42 -39.48
N LEU A 67 3.42 1.21 -38.20
CA LEU A 67 2.20 0.56 -37.72
C LEU A 67 1.27 1.62 -37.14
N VAL A 68 0.07 1.78 -37.70
CA VAL A 68 -0.89 2.79 -37.25
C VAL A 68 -2.02 2.12 -36.49
N LEU A 69 -2.10 2.33 -35.18
CA LEU A 69 -3.17 1.82 -34.32
C LEU A 69 -4.05 3.01 -33.86
N GLY A 70 -5.31 3.02 -34.30
CA GLY A 70 -6.19 4.16 -34.10
C GLY A 70 -5.66 5.42 -34.79
N SER A 71 -5.29 6.43 -34.00
CA SER A 71 -4.72 7.71 -34.49
C SER A 71 -3.21 7.85 -34.24
N VAL A 72 -2.54 6.80 -33.72
CA VAL A 72 -1.13 6.85 -33.33
C VAL A 72 -0.30 5.97 -34.27
N ALA A 73 0.84 6.49 -34.73
CA ALA A 73 1.79 5.76 -35.56
C ALA A 73 2.99 5.30 -34.72
N TYR A 74 3.41 4.06 -34.92
CA TYR A 74 4.50 3.40 -34.20
C TYR A 74 5.60 2.98 -35.17
N ASP A 75 6.84 3.22 -34.79
CA ASP A 75 8.00 2.82 -35.59
C ASP A 75 8.26 1.32 -35.48
N ALA A 76 8.41 0.68 -36.64
CA ALA A 76 8.78 -0.72 -36.76
C ALA A 76 9.78 -0.93 -37.91
N HIS A 77 10.35 -2.11 -38.00
CA HIS A 77 11.26 -2.48 -39.09
C HIS A 77 11.17 -3.97 -39.40
N ILE A 78 11.40 -4.30 -40.67
CA ILE A 78 11.50 -5.68 -41.14
C ILE A 78 12.95 -5.98 -41.49
N HIS A 79 13.52 -7.05 -40.94
CA HIS A 79 14.86 -7.50 -41.29
C HIS A 79 14.88 -9.01 -41.58
N MET A 80 15.95 -9.48 -42.22
CA MET A 80 16.21 -10.91 -42.40
C MET A 80 16.89 -11.45 -41.14
N ASP A 81 16.44 -12.60 -40.63
CA ASP A 81 17.08 -13.21 -39.46
C ASP A 81 18.54 -13.59 -39.73
N GLN A 82 19.32 -13.79 -38.66
CA GLN A 82 20.78 -14.01 -38.77
C GLN A 82 21.17 -15.24 -39.62
N MET A 83 20.25 -16.20 -39.78
CA MET A 83 20.46 -17.41 -40.58
C MET A 83 20.01 -17.25 -42.05
N GLY A 84 19.44 -16.09 -42.43
CA GLY A 84 18.94 -15.84 -43.78
C GLY A 84 17.66 -16.59 -44.14
N SER A 85 16.98 -17.16 -43.15
CA SER A 85 15.91 -18.13 -43.35
C SER A 85 14.53 -17.49 -43.47
N ARG A 86 14.27 -16.44 -42.67
CA ARG A 86 12.95 -15.79 -42.57
C ARG A 86 13.05 -14.30 -42.26
N TYR A 87 12.02 -13.56 -42.67
CA TYR A 87 11.85 -12.16 -42.30
C TYR A 87 11.26 -12.04 -40.89
N ARG A 88 11.64 -10.96 -40.20
CA ARG A 88 11.16 -10.59 -38.87
C ARG A 88 10.70 -9.15 -38.88
N LEU A 89 9.45 -8.91 -38.50
CA LEU A 89 8.90 -7.58 -38.22
C LEU A 89 9.05 -7.30 -36.73
N LEU A 90 9.62 -6.16 -36.35
CA LEU A 90 9.88 -5.76 -34.97
C LEU A 90 9.45 -4.32 -34.74
N TRP A 91 9.05 -4.05 -33.51
CA TRP A 91 8.58 -2.74 -33.06
C TRP A 91 9.22 -2.36 -31.72
N LYS A 92 9.04 -1.10 -31.34
CA LYS A 92 9.52 -0.54 -30.06
C LYS A 92 8.56 -0.89 -28.91
N THR A 93 9.00 -0.65 -27.67
CA THR A 93 8.24 -1.02 -26.46
C THR A 93 6.86 -0.37 -26.39
N ASP A 94 6.71 0.85 -26.91
CA ASP A 94 5.45 1.60 -26.95
C ASP A 94 4.31 0.88 -27.69
N PHE A 95 4.60 0.22 -28.81
CA PHE A 95 3.60 -0.59 -29.53
C PHE A 95 3.29 -1.89 -28.77
N SER A 96 4.30 -2.48 -28.14
CA SER A 96 4.10 -3.66 -27.30
C SER A 96 3.21 -3.38 -26.09
N GLU A 97 3.31 -2.20 -25.49
CA GLU A 97 2.41 -1.78 -24.41
C GLU A 97 0.95 -1.81 -24.86
N GLN A 98 0.66 -1.36 -26.09
CA GLN A 98 -0.72 -1.42 -26.63
C GLN A 98 -1.22 -2.87 -26.82
N ILE A 99 -0.35 -3.77 -27.28
CA ILE A 99 -0.69 -5.20 -27.44
C ILE A 99 -0.95 -5.84 -26.08
N ILE A 100 -0.10 -5.54 -25.09
CA ILE A 100 -0.21 -6.09 -23.73
C ILE A 100 -1.44 -5.51 -23.02
N ASP A 101 -1.69 -4.21 -23.15
CA ASP A 101 -2.87 -3.55 -22.58
C ASP A 101 -4.17 -4.09 -23.18
N ARG A 102 -4.15 -4.44 -24.46
CA ARG A 102 -5.32 -5.05 -25.13
C ARG A 102 -5.52 -6.51 -24.76
N PHE A 103 -4.44 -7.31 -24.65
CA PHE A 103 -4.54 -8.74 -24.37
C PHE A 103 -3.68 -9.18 -23.17
N PRO A 104 -3.94 -8.63 -21.97
CA PRO A 104 -3.10 -8.88 -20.80
C PRO A 104 -3.13 -10.35 -20.37
N TYR A 105 -4.26 -11.05 -20.59
CA TYR A 105 -4.42 -12.48 -20.29
C TYR A 105 -3.49 -13.35 -21.14
N VAL A 106 -3.49 -13.14 -22.46
CA VAL A 106 -2.69 -13.93 -23.41
C VAL A 106 -1.19 -13.70 -23.16
N TYR A 107 -0.79 -12.46 -22.88
CA TYR A 107 0.57 -12.14 -22.45
C TYR A 107 0.98 -12.95 -21.21
N ARG A 108 0.13 -13.00 -20.18
CA ARG A 108 0.42 -13.75 -18.93
C ARG A 108 0.58 -15.24 -19.15
N LYS A 109 -0.33 -15.87 -19.91
CA LYS A 109 -0.24 -17.30 -20.26
C LYS A 109 1.11 -17.63 -20.89
N TYR A 110 1.52 -16.85 -21.89
CA TYR A 110 2.82 -17.03 -22.53
C TYR A 110 3.99 -16.74 -21.59
N ALA A 111 3.91 -15.73 -20.73
CA ALA A 111 4.95 -15.41 -19.75
C ALA A 111 5.16 -16.56 -18.73
N LEU A 112 4.10 -17.31 -18.41
CA LEU A 112 4.12 -18.45 -17.49
C LEU A 112 4.47 -19.80 -18.15
N ASN A 113 4.83 -19.81 -19.44
CA ASN A 113 5.02 -21.04 -20.21
C ASN A 113 3.78 -21.95 -20.28
N GLU A 114 2.59 -21.40 -20.11
CA GLU A 114 1.35 -22.17 -20.28
C GLU A 114 1.00 -22.29 -21.76
N GLU A 115 0.46 -23.45 -22.15
CA GLU A 115 -0.07 -23.67 -23.50
C GLU A 115 -1.40 -22.90 -23.66
N PHE A 116 -1.59 -22.33 -24.85
CA PHE A 116 -2.78 -21.58 -25.23
C PHE A 116 -3.46 -22.36 -26.35
N ASP A 117 -4.37 -23.27 -25.96
CA ASP A 117 -5.09 -24.19 -26.83
C ASP A 117 -6.39 -23.60 -27.41
N GLU A 118 -6.67 -22.34 -27.09
CA GLU A 118 -7.85 -21.62 -27.51
C GLU A 118 -7.61 -20.75 -28.77
N GLU A 119 -8.68 -20.18 -29.33
CA GLU A 119 -8.61 -19.31 -30.50
C GLU A 119 -7.76 -18.06 -30.19
N ARG A 120 -6.69 -17.83 -30.95
CA ARG A 120 -5.72 -16.76 -30.65
C ARG A 120 -6.29 -15.39 -31.04
N PRO A 121 -5.93 -14.31 -30.31
CA PRO A 121 -6.26 -12.98 -30.77
C PRO A 121 -5.56 -12.70 -32.10
N VAL A 122 -6.16 -11.84 -32.91
CA VAL A 122 -5.70 -11.56 -34.26
C VAL A 122 -5.26 -10.10 -34.37
N MET A 123 -4.09 -9.88 -34.94
CA MET A 123 -3.64 -8.57 -35.39
C MET A 123 -3.95 -8.45 -36.89
N ARG A 124 -4.94 -7.63 -37.24
CA ARG A 124 -5.29 -7.34 -38.64
C ARG A 124 -4.39 -6.24 -39.15
N PHE A 125 -3.76 -6.47 -40.30
CA PHE A 125 -2.98 -5.50 -41.05
C PHE A 125 -3.78 -5.07 -42.29
N GLU A 126 -3.89 -3.76 -42.49
CA GLU A 126 -4.39 -3.16 -43.71
C GLU A 126 -3.32 -2.24 -44.30
N ARG A 127 -2.86 -2.52 -45.51
CA ARG A 127 -1.89 -1.68 -46.21
C ARG A 127 -2.57 -0.37 -46.63
N ILE A 128 -2.09 0.75 -46.10
CA ILE A 128 -2.63 2.09 -46.39
C ILE A 128 -1.63 3.01 -47.10
N GLY A 129 -0.42 2.52 -47.33
CA GLY A 129 0.62 3.25 -48.05
C GLY A 129 1.83 2.37 -48.35
N LYS A 130 2.86 2.97 -48.94
CA LYS A 130 4.16 2.33 -49.10
C LYS A 130 4.81 2.20 -47.71
N ASP A 131 4.96 0.96 -47.24
CA ASP A 131 5.54 0.61 -45.95
C ASP A 131 4.75 1.10 -44.71
N VAL A 132 3.47 1.45 -44.89
CA VAL A 132 2.56 1.89 -43.81
C VAL A 132 1.35 0.96 -43.72
N TYR A 133 1.11 0.43 -42.53
CA TYR A 133 0.04 -0.53 -42.26
C TYR A 133 -0.83 -0.04 -41.11
N ARG A 134 -2.13 0.09 -41.34
CA ARG A 134 -3.11 0.21 -40.25
C ARG A 134 -3.20 -1.14 -39.55
N VAL A 135 -3.18 -1.13 -38.23
CA VAL A 135 -3.27 -2.31 -37.41
C VAL A 135 -4.52 -2.24 -36.54
N ASP A 136 -5.32 -3.29 -36.56
CA ASP A 136 -6.44 -3.49 -35.64
C ASP A 136 -6.16 -4.72 -34.76
N LEU A 137 -6.33 -4.56 -33.45
CA LEU A 137 -6.20 -5.64 -32.47
C LEU A 137 -7.57 -6.25 -32.20
N ILE A 138 -7.81 -7.44 -32.75
CA ILE A 138 -9.10 -8.14 -32.74
C ILE A 138 -9.08 -9.25 -31.70
N GLU A 139 -10.06 -9.22 -30.81
CA GLU A 139 -10.30 -10.26 -29.80
C GLU A 139 -10.89 -11.52 -30.44
N SER A 140 -10.48 -12.70 -29.97
CA SER A 140 -11.20 -13.95 -30.23
C SER A 140 -12.23 -14.20 -29.14
N ALA A 141 -13.20 -15.10 -29.34
CA ALA A 141 -14.17 -15.44 -28.30
C ALA A 141 -13.49 -15.97 -27.01
N ALA A 142 -12.32 -16.61 -27.16
CA ALA A 142 -11.42 -17.04 -26.09
C ALA A 142 -10.65 -15.90 -25.39
N CYS A 143 -10.59 -14.71 -25.98
CA CYS A 143 -10.12 -13.50 -25.29
C CYS A 143 -11.16 -12.99 -24.28
N HIS A 144 -12.37 -13.57 -24.29
CA HIS A 144 -13.45 -13.28 -23.36
C HIS A 144 -13.94 -14.55 -22.67
N GLU A 145 -13.10 -15.16 -21.85
CA GLU A 145 -13.59 -15.79 -20.62
C GLU A 145 -13.09 -14.94 -19.45
N ASP A 146 -14.06 -14.39 -18.72
CA ASP A 146 -13.96 -13.69 -17.44
C ASP A 146 -12.79 -12.69 -17.30
N VAL A 147 -13.09 -11.39 -17.29
CA VAL A 147 -12.20 -10.35 -16.79
C VAL A 147 -11.60 -10.84 -15.49
N ASP A 148 -10.33 -11.26 -15.48
CA ASP A 148 -9.64 -11.78 -14.30
C ASP A 148 -9.88 -10.79 -13.16
N PRO A 149 -10.72 -11.13 -12.17
CA PRO A 149 -11.14 -10.11 -11.26
C PRO A 149 -9.98 -9.66 -10.43
N ASP A 150 -8.92 -10.46 -10.26
CA ASP A 150 -7.69 -10.10 -9.55
C ASP A 150 -6.88 -9.00 -10.24
N PHE A 151 -7.20 -8.68 -11.50
CA PHE A 151 -6.59 -7.63 -12.30
C PHE A 151 -7.45 -6.37 -12.48
N THR A 152 -8.66 -6.34 -11.91
CA THR A 152 -9.33 -5.06 -11.62
C THR A 152 -8.82 -4.50 -10.30
N ASP A 153 -8.65 -3.18 -10.21
CA ASP A 153 -8.45 -2.51 -8.93
C ASP A 153 -9.52 -3.00 -7.95
N TRP A 154 -9.09 -3.53 -6.80
CA TRP A 154 -10.01 -3.99 -5.76
C TRP A 154 -10.98 -2.86 -5.45
N ALA A 155 -12.28 -3.09 -5.59
CA ALA A 155 -13.27 -2.11 -5.16
C ALA A 155 -13.20 -1.97 -3.63
N ASP A 156 -13.56 -0.80 -3.10
CA ASP A 156 -13.55 -0.60 -1.64
C ASP A 156 -14.50 -1.59 -0.94
N GLN A 157 -15.59 -2.00 -1.60
CA GLN A 157 -16.53 -3.02 -1.09
C GLN A 157 -15.87 -4.40 -0.97
N GLU A 158 -15.10 -4.84 -1.97
CA GLU A 158 -14.39 -6.12 -1.93
C GLU A 158 -13.29 -6.09 -0.87
N LEU A 159 -12.53 -4.98 -0.81
CA LEU A 159 -11.47 -4.82 0.19
C LEU A 159 -12.06 -4.83 1.61
N GLU A 160 -13.21 -4.21 1.79
CA GLU A 160 -13.95 -4.22 3.03
C GLU A 160 -14.40 -5.64 3.42
N ALA A 161 -14.96 -6.40 2.47
CA ALA A 161 -15.34 -7.79 2.70
C ALA A 161 -14.13 -8.65 3.12
N ALA A 162 -12.97 -8.46 2.50
CA ALA A 162 -11.73 -9.13 2.91
C ALA A 162 -11.31 -8.75 4.35
N VAL A 163 -11.44 -7.48 4.75
CA VAL A 163 -11.19 -7.03 6.13
C VAL A 163 -12.18 -7.67 7.11
N TYR A 164 -13.48 -7.74 6.78
CA TYR A 164 -14.48 -8.43 7.61
C TYR A 164 -14.17 -9.91 7.78
N ALA A 165 -13.83 -10.61 6.70
CA ALA A 165 -13.43 -12.01 6.74
C ALA A 165 -12.20 -12.20 7.63
N TYR A 166 -11.20 -11.33 7.49
CA TYR A 166 -9.98 -11.35 8.29
C TYR A 166 -10.26 -11.20 9.78
N PHE A 167 -11.00 -10.15 10.19
CA PHE A 167 -11.30 -9.92 11.61
C PHE A 167 -12.23 -10.98 12.19
N THR A 168 -13.09 -11.60 11.37
CA THR A 168 -13.89 -12.76 11.78
C THR A 168 -12.99 -13.92 12.18
N MET A 169 -11.97 -14.23 11.38
CA MET A 169 -10.99 -15.28 11.70
C MET A 169 -10.14 -14.90 12.90
N LEU A 170 -9.62 -13.67 12.94
CA LEU A 170 -8.78 -13.18 14.03
C LEU A 170 -9.51 -13.24 15.39
N ASN A 171 -10.75 -12.78 15.44
CA ASN A 171 -11.55 -12.80 16.68
C ASN A 171 -11.83 -14.23 17.17
N ARG A 172 -11.92 -15.22 16.27
CA ARG A 172 -12.05 -16.63 16.65
C ARG A 172 -10.73 -17.17 17.19
N GLU A 173 -9.59 -16.87 16.54
CA GLU A 173 -8.25 -17.25 17.03
C GLU A 173 -7.97 -16.64 18.42
N LEU A 174 -8.23 -15.34 18.60
CA LEU A 174 -8.02 -14.66 19.88
C LEU A 174 -8.89 -15.21 21.02
N LYS A 175 -10.08 -15.73 20.70
CA LYS A 175 -10.98 -16.40 21.67
C LYS A 175 -10.69 -17.89 21.84
N GLY A 176 -9.66 -18.44 21.18
CA GLY A 176 -9.35 -19.87 21.19
C GLY A 176 -10.43 -20.76 20.56
N LYS A 177 -11.33 -20.18 19.74
CA LYS A 177 -12.41 -20.92 19.08
C LYS A 177 -11.89 -21.58 17.81
N LYS A 178 -12.12 -22.89 17.66
CA LYS A 178 -11.83 -23.61 16.41
C LYS A 178 -12.74 -23.12 15.28
N PHE A 179 -12.20 -23.00 14.08
CA PHE A 179 -12.96 -22.73 12.85
C PHE A 179 -12.22 -23.27 11.63
N ASN A 180 -12.96 -23.51 10.55
CA ASN A 180 -12.39 -23.88 9.27
C ASN A 180 -12.12 -22.62 8.44
N ARG A 181 -10.84 -22.30 8.22
CA ARG A 181 -10.40 -21.12 7.46
C ARG A 181 -10.89 -21.17 6.00
N ALA A 182 -10.80 -22.34 5.37
CA ALA A 182 -11.26 -22.53 3.99
C ALA A 182 -12.78 -22.31 3.87
N GLU A 183 -13.54 -22.70 4.91
CA GLU A 183 -14.97 -22.44 4.95
C GLU A 183 -15.30 -20.95 5.03
N VAL A 184 -14.59 -20.22 5.90
CA VAL A 184 -14.77 -18.77 5.97
C VAL A 184 -14.48 -18.13 4.61
N ILE A 185 -13.34 -18.46 3.97
CA ILE A 185 -13.03 -17.90 2.65
C ILE A 185 -14.10 -18.27 1.61
N ARG A 186 -14.55 -19.54 1.56
CA ARG A 186 -15.60 -19.98 0.63
C ARG A 186 -16.89 -19.17 0.78
N GLN A 187 -17.30 -18.85 2.02
CA GLN A 187 -18.50 -18.07 2.27
C GLN A 187 -18.43 -16.67 1.64
N PHE A 188 -17.29 -15.98 1.76
CA PHE A 188 -17.11 -14.65 1.16
C PHE A 188 -16.96 -14.74 -0.37
N LEU A 189 -16.27 -15.76 -0.87
CA LEU A 189 -16.18 -16.05 -2.31
C LEU A 189 -17.54 -16.37 -2.94
N SER A 190 -18.52 -16.89 -2.20
CA SER A 190 -19.87 -17.13 -2.76
C SER A 190 -20.76 -15.89 -2.86
N PHE A 191 -20.30 -14.73 -2.39
CA PHE A 191 -21.11 -13.52 -2.36
C PHE A 191 -20.29 -12.24 -2.60
N GLU A 192 -19.70 -11.65 -1.55
CA GLU A 192 -19.03 -10.34 -1.62
C GLU A 192 -17.72 -10.34 -2.43
N LEU A 193 -17.12 -11.51 -2.62
CA LEU A 193 -15.87 -11.71 -3.36
C LEU A 193 -16.08 -12.66 -4.55
N ILE A 194 -17.29 -12.72 -5.11
CA ILE A 194 -17.68 -13.66 -6.17
C ILE A 194 -16.79 -13.62 -7.41
N ASN A 195 -16.24 -12.45 -7.69
CA ASN A 195 -15.34 -12.28 -8.82
C ASN A 195 -13.89 -12.69 -8.42
N ARG A 196 -13.46 -12.56 -7.16
CA ARG A 196 -12.04 -12.75 -6.81
C ARG A 196 -11.63 -14.23 -6.76
N SER A 197 -10.40 -14.54 -7.17
CA SER A 197 -9.86 -15.88 -6.95
C SER A 197 -9.48 -16.07 -5.48
N ARG A 198 -9.46 -17.33 -5.02
CA ARG A 198 -8.98 -17.66 -3.68
C ARG A 198 -7.56 -17.15 -3.42
N GLY A 199 -6.66 -17.26 -4.40
CA GLY A 199 -5.27 -16.85 -4.27
C GLY A 199 -5.12 -15.34 -4.04
N SER A 200 -5.92 -14.54 -4.74
CA SER A 200 -5.94 -13.08 -4.57
C SER A 200 -6.58 -12.64 -3.26
N VAL A 201 -7.64 -13.33 -2.80
CA VAL A 201 -8.16 -13.11 -1.45
C VAL A 201 -7.08 -13.39 -0.41
N GLU A 202 -6.40 -14.54 -0.47
CA GLU A 202 -5.31 -14.88 0.46
C GLU A 202 -4.16 -13.87 0.40
N PHE A 203 -3.82 -13.36 -0.79
CA PHE A 203 -2.87 -12.26 -0.97
C PHE A 203 -3.33 -11.00 -0.22
N ARG A 204 -4.59 -10.59 -0.35
CA ARG A 204 -5.12 -9.43 0.38
C ARG A 204 -5.16 -9.64 1.89
N LEU A 205 -5.43 -10.85 2.36
CA LEU A 205 -5.35 -11.17 3.78
C LEU A 205 -3.92 -10.98 4.33
N GLN A 206 -2.88 -11.33 3.57
CA GLN A 206 -1.49 -11.04 3.95
C GLN A 206 -1.18 -9.53 3.98
N ASN A 207 -1.75 -8.74 3.06
CA ASN A 207 -1.64 -7.27 3.11
C ASN A 207 -2.29 -6.70 4.38
N ILE A 208 -3.45 -7.23 4.78
CA ILE A 208 -4.11 -6.84 6.04
C ILE A 208 -3.21 -7.20 7.23
N SER A 209 -2.57 -8.37 7.22
CA SER A 209 -1.57 -8.73 8.25
C SER A 209 -0.43 -7.73 8.32
N SER A 210 0.08 -7.22 7.19
CA SER A 210 1.12 -6.17 7.17
C SER A 210 0.65 -4.88 7.83
N VAL A 211 -0.55 -4.41 7.50
CA VAL A 211 -1.11 -3.19 8.10
C VAL A 211 -1.34 -3.37 9.60
N LEU A 212 -1.85 -4.53 10.03
CA LEU A 212 -2.02 -4.82 11.45
C LEU A 212 -0.69 -4.93 12.20
N GLN A 213 0.34 -5.50 11.57
CA GLN A 213 1.68 -5.53 12.15
C GLN A 213 2.25 -4.12 12.36
N GLU A 214 2.05 -3.20 11.42
CA GLU A 214 2.43 -1.79 11.59
C GLU A 214 1.68 -1.11 12.73
N LEU A 215 0.43 -1.50 12.98
CA LEU A 215 -0.38 -1.04 14.11
C LEU A 215 -0.08 -1.83 15.41
N CYS A 216 0.94 -2.69 15.42
CA CYS A 216 1.26 -3.59 16.53
C CYS A 216 0.04 -4.40 17.01
N HIS A 217 -0.87 -4.74 16.11
CA HIS A 217 -2.05 -5.54 16.40
C HIS A 217 -1.78 -7.02 16.06
N PRO A 218 -2.31 -7.98 16.85
CA PRO A 218 -2.24 -9.39 16.50
C PRO A 218 -2.80 -9.68 15.09
N THR A 219 -2.18 -10.64 14.41
CA THR A 219 -2.57 -11.10 13.07
C THR A 219 -3.08 -12.53 13.12
N VAL A 220 -3.82 -12.94 12.09
CA VAL A 220 -4.19 -14.34 11.89
C VAL A 220 -2.93 -15.12 11.55
N GLN A 221 -2.63 -16.20 12.29
CA GLN A 221 -1.36 -16.91 12.17
C GLN A 221 -1.14 -17.53 10.78
N ALA A 222 -2.22 -17.92 10.11
CA ALA A 222 -2.17 -18.53 8.79
C ALA A 222 -1.77 -17.57 7.66
N TYR A 223 -1.88 -16.26 7.87
CA TYR A 223 -1.62 -15.24 6.85
C TYR A 223 -0.45 -14.37 7.31
N PRO A 224 0.80 -14.75 7.03
CA PRO A 224 1.94 -13.95 7.43
C PRO A 224 1.93 -12.58 6.74
N PRO A 225 2.43 -11.51 7.41
CA PRO A 225 2.60 -10.19 6.79
C PRO A 225 3.47 -10.22 5.54
N ARG A 226 3.04 -9.51 4.50
CA ARG A 226 3.88 -9.18 3.33
C ARG A 226 4.82 -8.00 3.61
N THR A 227 5.98 -8.02 2.97
CA THR A 227 7.00 -6.97 3.11
C THR A 227 6.80 -5.78 2.17
N ASN A 228 6.25 -6.02 0.97
CA ASN A 228 6.17 -5.01 -0.10
C ASN A 228 4.71 -4.69 -0.43
N ILE A 229 4.08 -3.86 0.40
CA ILE A 229 2.72 -3.35 0.18
C ILE A 229 2.80 -1.90 -0.34
N SER A 230 1.93 -1.54 -1.29
CA SER A 230 1.89 -0.15 -1.77
C SER A 230 1.36 0.80 -0.66
N PRO A 231 1.85 2.05 -0.57
CA PRO A 231 1.33 3.03 0.39
C PRO A 231 -0.17 3.26 0.27
N GLU A 232 -0.69 3.30 -0.97
CA GLU A 232 -2.10 3.52 -1.26
C GLU A 232 -2.96 2.37 -0.74
N THR A 233 -2.53 1.13 -0.99
CA THR A 233 -3.21 -0.08 -0.49
C THR A 233 -3.24 -0.11 1.03
N SER A 234 -2.11 0.22 1.66
CA SER A 234 -2.00 0.30 3.12
C SER A 234 -3.00 1.30 3.71
N GLU A 235 -3.08 2.48 3.10
CA GLU A 235 -3.97 3.55 3.56
C GLU A 235 -5.45 3.20 3.38
N ARG A 236 -5.80 2.55 2.26
CA ARG A 236 -7.16 2.05 2.03
C ARG A 236 -7.58 1.02 3.08
N ILE A 237 -6.70 0.06 3.39
CA ILE A 237 -6.95 -0.93 4.45
C ILE A 237 -7.10 -0.23 5.81
N ARG A 238 -6.21 0.72 6.17
CA ARG A 238 -6.32 1.49 7.43
C ARG A 238 -7.66 2.22 7.52
N ARG A 239 -8.06 2.90 6.44
CA ARG A 239 -9.33 3.64 6.37
C ARG A 239 -10.52 2.72 6.65
N ILE A 240 -10.55 1.53 6.07
CA ILE A 240 -11.62 0.56 6.30
C ILE A 240 -11.59 0.07 7.76
N ILE A 241 -10.42 -0.33 8.26
CA ILE A 241 -10.26 -0.83 9.64
C ILE A 241 -10.77 0.21 10.66
N PHE A 242 -10.41 1.48 10.48
CA PHE A 242 -10.82 2.55 11.38
C PHE A 242 -12.26 3.00 11.16
N GLY A 243 -12.68 3.16 9.89
CA GLY A 243 -14.02 3.58 9.53
C GLY A 243 -15.11 2.60 9.96
N ARG A 244 -14.81 1.29 9.89
CA ARG A 244 -15.70 0.21 10.37
C ARG A 244 -15.52 -0.11 11.86
N LYS A 245 -14.69 0.66 12.57
CA LYS A 245 -14.46 0.54 14.02
C LYS A 245 -13.93 -0.83 14.47
N PHE A 246 -13.23 -1.55 13.59
CA PHE A 246 -12.47 -2.72 14.02
C PHE A 246 -11.37 -2.30 14.99
N LEU A 247 -10.73 -1.16 14.70
CA LEU A 247 -9.84 -0.46 15.60
C LEU A 247 -10.23 1.03 15.65
N ASN A 248 -10.00 1.67 16.79
CA ASN A 248 -10.17 3.12 16.88
C ASN A 248 -8.90 3.81 16.39
N GLY A 249 -8.94 4.36 15.17
CA GLY A 249 -7.77 4.97 14.54
C GLY A 249 -7.11 6.09 15.37
N ARG A 250 -7.88 6.84 16.17
CA ARG A 250 -7.33 7.89 17.03
C ARG A 250 -6.28 7.36 18.00
N ASP A 251 -6.48 6.15 18.52
CA ASP A 251 -5.56 5.52 19.47
C ASP A 251 -4.17 5.26 18.86
N TYR A 252 -4.07 5.12 17.53
CA TYR A 252 -2.84 4.78 16.81
C TYR A 252 -2.14 5.98 16.16
N THR A 253 -2.71 7.18 16.28
CA THR A 253 -2.13 8.39 15.71
C THR A 253 -1.19 9.08 16.70
N SER A 254 -0.12 9.72 16.21
CA SER A 254 0.74 10.56 17.04
C SER A 254 0.02 11.83 17.48
N THR A 255 0.41 12.39 18.63
CA THR A 255 -0.07 13.68 19.13
C THR A 255 1.04 14.36 19.92
N ALA A 256 1.05 15.70 19.91
CA ALA A 256 1.91 16.51 20.78
C ALA A 256 1.20 16.91 22.08
N ASP A 257 -0.11 16.69 22.18
CA ASP A 257 -0.90 16.91 23.39
C ASP A 257 -0.66 15.75 24.39
N PRO A 258 -0.05 16.02 25.56
CA PRO A 258 0.22 14.98 26.56
C PRO A 258 -1.04 14.30 27.10
N PHE A 259 -2.16 15.02 27.26
CA PHE A 259 -3.39 14.43 27.80
C PHE A 259 -3.98 13.43 26.81
N GLU A 260 -4.00 13.79 25.54
CA GLU A 260 -4.47 12.91 24.49
C GLU A 260 -3.51 11.72 24.30
N LEU A 261 -2.20 11.91 24.47
CA LEU A 261 -1.22 10.81 24.45
C LEU A 261 -1.46 9.81 25.59
N ASP A 262 -1.64 10.30 26.82
CA ASP A 262 -1.93 9.46 27.98
C ASP A 262 -3.25 8.71 27.80
N ARG A 263 -4.30 9.37 27.30
CA ARG A 263 -5.60 8.75 27.00
C ARG A 263 -5.47 7.62 25.97
N ARG A 264 -4.76 7.87 24.86
CA ARG A 264 -4.51 6.85 23.81
C ARG A 264 -3.68 5.69 24.35
N THR A 265 -2.65 6.00 25.13
CA THR A 265 -1.80 4.99 25.78
C THR A 265 -2.62 4.10 26.72
N GLY A 266 -3.49 4.68 27.54
CA GLY A 266 -4.42 3.92 28.39
C GLY A 266 -5.30 2.95 27.60
N ASN A 267 -5.85 3.39 26.46
CA ASN A 267 -6.65 2.53 25.57
C ASN A 267 -5.83 1.36 24.97
N LEU A 268 -4.55 1.57 24.71
CA LEU A 268 -3.66 0.56 24.13
C LEU A 268 -3.09 -0.41 25.18
N LEU A 269 -2.88 0.02 26.42
CA LEU A 269 -2.39 -0.83 27.51
C LEU A 269 -3.33 -2.02 27.79
N GLY A 270 -4.63 -1.86 27.55
CA GLY A 270 -5.61 -2.95 27.65
C GLY A 270 -5.53 -3.98 26.52
N LYS A 271 -4.66 -3.80 25.52
CA LYS A 271 -4.54 -4.65 24.33
C LYS A 271 -3.22 -5.40 24.31
N LYS A 272 -3.21 -6.58 23.68
CA LYS A 272 -1.98 -7.31 23.39
C LYS A 272 -1.29 -6.68 22.19
N LEU A 273 -0.13 -6.05 22.39
CA LEU A 273 0.69 -5.52 21.31
C LEU A 273 1.52 -6.65 20.66
N ALA A 274 1.53 -6.68 19.33
CA ALA A 274 2.29 -7.63 18.53
C ALA A 274 3.59 -6.97 18.03
N GLY A 275 4.73 -7.47 18.49
CA GLY A 275 6.05 -6.94 18.12
C GLY A 275 6.33 -5.55 18.72
N ALA A 276 7.50 -5.01 18.40
CA ALA A 276 7.90 -3.66 18.78
C ALA A 276 7.42 -2.64 17.72
N PRO A 277 6.85 -1.48 18.11
CA PRO A 277 6.51 -0.44 17.16
C PRO A 277 7.76 0.15 16.51
N LYS A 278 7.69 0.45 15.21
CA LYS A 278 8.79 1.10 14.47
C LYS A 278 9.08 2.52 14.98
N GLY A 279 8.04 3.22 15.44
CA GLY A 279 8.13 4.62 15.83
C GLY A 279 8.41 5.57 14.67
N TYR A 280 8.76 6.82 15.00
CA TYR A 280 9.16 7.85 14.03
C TYR A 280 10.63 8.22 14.29
N PRO A 281 11.57 7.94 13.36
CA PRO A 281 12.99 8.25 13.57
C PRO A 281 13.26 9.75 13.69
N HIS A 282 12.41 10.56 13.04
CA HIS A 282 12.45 12.02 13.09
C HIS A 282 11.05 12.53 13.48
N PRO A 283 10.74 12.63 14.79
CA PRO A 283 9.44 13.10 15.24
C PRO A 283 9.23 14.58 14.87
N ASN A 284 8.02 14.91 14.43
CA ASN A 284 7.66 16.29 14.10
C ASN A 284 7.67 17.16 15.36
N ARG A 285 8.42 18.27 15.30
CA ARG A 285 8.44 19.28 16.36
C ARG A 285 7.35 20.32 16.10
N LEU A 286 6.40 20.42 17.02
CA LEU A 286 5.37 21.46 17.00
C LEU A 286 5.76 22.60 17.96
N GLN A 287 5.53 23.84 17.54
CA GLN A 287 5.63 25.00 18.44
C GLN A 287 4.31 25.16 19.20
N SER A 288 4.40 25.46 20.49
CA SER A 288 3.24 25.70 21.36
C SER A 288 3.53 26.92 22.23
N THR A 289 2.54 27.81 22.33
CA THR A 289 2.53 28.89 23.29
C THR A 289 2.02 28.37 24.63
N ARG A 290 2.79 28.55 25.70
CA ARG A 290 2.37 28.22 27.07
C ARG A 290 2.35 29.50 27.89
N SER A 291 1.28 29.68 28.65
CA SER A 291 1.19 30.71 29.68
C SER A 291 1.87 30.19 30.96
N GLU A 292 2.81 30.95 31.49
CA GLU A 292 3.47 30.67 32.76
C GLU A 292 3.22 31.82 33.74
N TYR A 293 3.24 31.50 35.03
CA TYR A 293 3.14 32.49 36.11
C TYR A 293 4.53 32.80 36.64
N GLU A 294 4.82 34.08 36.85
CA GLU A 294 5.98 34.51 37.64
C GLU A 294 5.80 34.05 39.09
N LYS A 295 6.86 33.52 39.70
CA LYS A 295 6.84 32.96 41.05
C LYS A 295 7.92 33.61 41.91
N ASP A 296 7.60 33.90 43.16
CA ASP A 296 8.51 34.48 44.13
C ASP A 296 9.55 33.42 44.57
N PRO A 297 10.85 33.65 44.29
CA PRO A 297 11.90 32.73 44.72
C PRO A 297 12.01 32.61 46.25
N LEU A 298 11.57 33.61 47.03
CA LEU A 298 11.62 33.60 48.48
C LEU A 298 10.59 32.63 49.07
N VAL A 299 9.37 32.60 48.53
CA VAL A 299 8.34 31.61 48.93
C VAL A 299 8.87 30.20 48.73
N ARG A 300 9.43 29.94 47.54
CA ARG A 300 10.02 28.64 47.22
C ARG A 300 11.18 28.27 48.15
N ALA A 301 12.12 29.18 48.36
CA ALA A 301 13.29 28.94 49.19
C ALA A 301 12.90 28.65 50.65
N TRP A 302 11.98 29.45 51.20
CA TRP A 302 11.51 29.31 52.57
C TRP A 302 10.83 27.97 52.80
N VAL A 303 9.89 27.57 51.93
CA VAL A 303 9.17 26.28 52.04
C VAL A 303 10.14 25.09 52.00
N LEU A 304 11.13 25.12 51.11
CA LEU A 304 12.15 24.06 51.02
C LEU A 304 13.06 24.01 52.26
N GLN A 305 13.41 25.16 52.84
CA GLN A 305 14.19 25.23 54.07
C GLN A 305 13.41 24.65 55.27
N GLN A 306 12.12 24.97 55.40
CA GLN A 306 11.27 24.42 56.46
C GLN A 306 11.12 22.90 56.35
N ALA A 307 10.98 22.39 55.12
CA ALA A 307 10.85 20.96 54.87
C ALA A 307 12.11 20.14 55.20
N ARG A 308 13.29 20.77 55.26
CA ARG A 308 14.59 20.13 55.56
C ARG A 308 14.85 18.87 54.74
N GLY A 309 14.40 18.87 53.49
CA GLY A 309 14.56 17.73 52.58
C GLY A 309 13.60 16.56 52.85
N ILE A 310 12.61 16.71 53.72
CA ILE A 310 11.55 15.74 54.00
C ILE A 310 10.27 16.20 53.30
N CYS A 311 9.63 15.30 52.53
CA CYS A 311 8.36 15.56 51.87
C CYS A 311 7.25 15.83 52.91
N GLU A 312 6.53 16.94 52.76
CA GLU A 312 5.48 17.34 53.72
C GLU A 312 4.22 16.46 53.65
N LEU A 313 4.03 15.70 52.54
CA LEU A 313 2.94 14.72 52.41
C LEU A 313 3.33 13.34 52.96
N CYS A 314 4.31 12.66 52.35
CA CYS A 314 4.62 11.26 52.70
C CYS A 314 5.64 11.11 53.83
N ARG A 315 6.21 12.21 54.33
CA ARG A 315 7.17 12.26 55.45
C ARG A 315 8.46 11.45 55.23
N LYS A 316 8.79 11.16 53.97
CA LYS A 316 10.05 10.53 53.55
C LYS A 316 11.04 11.59 53.05
N PRO A 317 12.36 11.35 53.13
CA PRO A 317 13.35 12.16 52.44
C PRO A 317 13.06 12.25 50.94
N GLY A 318 13.54 13.31 50.29
CA GLY A 318 13.59 13.39 48.83
C GLY A 318 14.26 12.15 48.20
N PRO A 319 13.97 11.80 46.95
CA PRO A 319 14.44 10.54 46.36
C PRO A 319 15.94 10.50 46.05
N PHE A 320 16.57 11.67 45.90
CA PHE A 320 18.00 11.82 45.62
C PHE A 320 18.49 13.18 46.14
N ARG A 321 19.81 13.41 46.14
CA ARG A 321 20.42 14.70 46.51
C ARG A 321 20.68 15.56 45.28
N ASP A 322 20.43 16.87 45.37
CA ASP A 322 20.77 17.84 44.33
C ASP A 322 22.28 18.14 44.29
N VAL A 323 22.69 18.99 43.36
CA VAL A 323 24.10 19.41 43.20
C VAL A 323 24.68 20.12 44.43
N ARG A 324 23.83 20.55 45.37
CA ARG A 324 24.23 21.16 46.66
C ARG A 324 24.20 20.15 47.81
N GLY A 325 23.96 18.88 47.52
CA GLY A 325 23.88 17.81 48.50
C GLY A 325 22.58 17.77 49.31
N SER A 326 21.57 18.59 48.98
CA SER A 326 20.28 18.63 49.69
C SER A 326 19.30 17.62 49.08
N TRP A 327 18.44 16.99 49.89
CA TRP A 327 17.41 16.10 49.35
C TRP A 327 16.45 16.86 48.41
N TYR A 328 16.24 16.32 47.21
CA TYR A 328 15.47 16.96 46.15
C TYR A 328 13.96 16.91 46.44
N LEU A 329 13.33 18.07 46.48
CA LEU A 329 11.89 18.27 46.60
C LEU A 329 11.42 19.35 45.61
N GLU A 330 10.15 19.31 45.25
CA GLU A 330 9.48 20.26 44.37
C GLU A 330 8.43 21.04 45.18
N THR A 331 8.25 22.33 44.86
CA THR A 331 7.18 23.12 45.47
C THR A 331 5.90 22.99 44.67
N HIS A 332 4.79 22.82 45.37
CA HIS A 332 3.45 22.65 44.81
C HIS A 332 2.49 23.64 45.46
N HIS A 333 1.69 24.33 44.64
CA HIS A 333 0.60 25.19 45.13
C HIS A 333 -0.64 24.33 45.39
N VAL A 334 -1.13 24.32 46.64
CA VAL A 334 -2.26 23.48 47.08
C VAL A 334 -3.52 23.88 46.32
N LEU A 335 -3.85 25.17 46.28
CA LEU A 335 -4.74 25.79 45.30
C LEU A 335 -3.89 26.22 44.08
N PRO A 336 -4.07 25.62 42.89
CA PRO A 336 -3.25 25.93 41.72
C PRO A 336 -3.35 27.40 41.31
N LEU A 337 -2.24 27.98 40.85
CA LEU A 337 -2.20 29.35 40.33
C LEU A 337 -3.19 29.56 39.17
N ALA A 338 -3.36 28.55 38.31
CA ALA A 338 -4.32 28.57 37.20
C ALA A 338 -5.80 28.60 37.65
N GLU A 339 -6.08 28.25 38.90
CA GLU A 339 -7.40 28.30 39.54
C GLU A 339 -7.53 29.52 40.47
N GLY A 340 -6.58 30.47 40.40
CA GLY A 340 -6.58 31.69 41.21
C GLY A 340 -5.89 31.56 42.57
N GLY A 341 -5.14 30.48 42.81
CA GLY A 341 -4.35 30.35 44.03
C GLY A 341 -3.23 31.38 44.14
N PRO A 342 -2.94 31.91 45.34
CA PRO A 342 -1.86 32.87 45.54
C PRO A 342 -0.49 32.18 45.59
N ASP A 343 0.56 32.89 45.21
CA ASP A 343 1.94 32.45 45.41
C ASP A 343 2.46 32.88 46.78
N THR A 344 1.99 32.19 47.82
CA THR A 344 2.34 32.46 49.22
C THR A 344 2.81 31.20 49.92
N VAL A 345 3.44 31.36 51.10
CA VAL A 345 3.84 30.20 51.90
C VAL A 345 2.61 29.42 52.36
N GLU A 346 1.50 30.08 52.65
CA GLU A 346 0.25 29.46 53.09
C GLU A 346 -0.44 28.62 52.00
N ASN A 347 -0.04 28.77 50.74
CA ASN A 347 -0.56 27.96 49.65
C ASN A 347 0.49 27.01 49.05
N THR A 348 1.73 26.97 49.58
CA THR A 348 2.83 26.25 48.93
C THR A 348 3.44 25.16 49.80
N VAL A 349 3.60 23.94 49.29
CA VAL A 349 4.18 22.80 50.01
C VAL A 349 5.36 22.16 49.28
N ALA A 350 6.31 21.59 50.03
CA ALA A 350 7.46 20.83 49.51
C ALA A 350 7.13 19.33 49.43
N LEU A 351 7.10 18.81 48.21
CA LEU A 351 6.73 17.42 47.92
C LEU A 351 7.86 16.69 47.19
N CYS A 352 8.00 15.38 47.43
CA CYS A 352 8.82 14.55 46.55
C CYS A 352 8.13 14.41 45.17
N PRO A 353 8.87 14.09 44.10
CA PRO A 353 8.31 13.98 42.74
C PRO A 353 7.08 13.07 42.64
N ASN A 354 7.05 11.96 43.38
CA ASN A 354 5.91 11.04 43.39
C ASN A 354 4.66 11.67 44.03
N CYS A 355 4.83 12.32 45.18
CA CYS A 355 3.74 13.03 45.87
C CYS A 355 3.23 14.23 45.06
N HIS A 356 4.16 14.97 44.45
CA HIS A 356 3.81 16.10 43.58
C HIS A 356 2.99 15.63 42.38
N ARG A 357 3.40 14.56 41.69
CA ARG A 357 2.64 14.02 40.56
C ARG A 357 1.27 13.47 41.00
N ARG A 358 1.16 12.80 42.16
CA ARG A 358 -0.13 12.31 42.70
C ARG A 358 -1.14 13.45 42.86
N CYS A 359 -0.71 14.63 43.30
CA CYS A 359 -1.59 15.81 43.42
C CYS A 359 -2.13 16.31 42.07
N HIS A 360 -1.45 16.01 40.96
CA HIS A 360 -1.87 16.44 39.63
C HIS A 360 -2.66 15.41 38.83
N VAL A 361 -2.36 14.11 38.96
CA VAL A 361 -2.89 13.08 38.05
C VAL A 361 -3.64 11.96 38.72
N SER A 362 -3.59 11.86 40.05
CA SER A 362 -4.23 10.75 40.74
C SER A 362 -5.74 10.99 40.90
N PRO A 363 -6.60 9.95 40.79
CA PRO A 363 -8.03 10.07 41.04
C PRO A 363 -8.38 10.57 42.46
N ASP A 364 -7.44 10.46 43.41
CA ASP A 364 -7.60 10.91 44.79
C ASP A 364 -6.94 12.27 45.07
N ALA A 365 -6.62 13.05 44.03
CA ALA A 365 -5.96 14.35 44.17
C ALA A 365 -6.68 15.31 45.13
N ASP A 366 -8.01 15.41 45.08
CA ASP A 366 -8.80 16.25 45.99
C ASP A 366 -8.68 15.81 47.45
N LYS A 367 -8.68 14.48 47.67
CA LYS A 367 -8.47 13.92 49.00
C LYS A 367 -7.06 14.23 49.50
N VAL A 368 -6.04 14.10 48.65
CA VAL A 368 -4.65 14.43 48.99
C VAL A 368 -4.52 15.93 49.30
N ARG A 369 -5.18 16.79 48.53
CA ARG A 369 -5.22 18.24 48.79
C ARG A 369 -5.80 18.53 50.17
N GLN A 370 -6.87 17.85 50.56
CA GLN A 370 -7.45 17.97 51.90
C GLN A 370 -6.51 17.43 52.99
N GLU A 371 -5.88 16.26 52.77
CA GLU A 371 -4.87 15.71 53.70
C GLU A 371 -3.72 16.68 53.95
N ILE A 372 -3.30 17.43 52.93
CA ILE A 372 -2.25 18.46 53.06
C ILE A 372 -2.74 19.62 53.94
N ARG A 373 -3.95 20.14 53.70
CA ARG A 373 -4.55 21.21 54.51
C ARG A 373 -4.70 20.80 55.97
N ASP A 374 -5.17 19.59 56.22
CA ASP A 374 -5.40 19.09 57.57
C ASP A 374 -4.08 18.84 58.33
N ALA A 375 -3.00 18.48 57.61
CA ALA A 375 -1.73 18.08 58.22
C ALA A 375 -0.72 19.22 58.42
N LEU A 376 -0.94 20.39 57.81
CA LEU A 376 -0.02 21.53 57.85
C LEU A 376 -0.78 22.78 58.28
N GLU A 377 -0.60 23.18 59.54
CA GLU A 377 -1.27 24.35 60.14
C GLU A 377 -1.07 25.65 59.37
N ARG A 378 0.04 25.78 58.63
CA ARG A 378 0.33 26.96 57.81
C ARG A 378 -0.49 27.04 56.53
N ILE A 379 -1.18 25.97 56.13
CA ILE A 379 -1.92 25.91 54.86
C ILE A 379 -3.38 26.31 55.09
N GLU A 380 -3.86 27.29 54.32
CA GLU A 380 -5.23 27.83 54.39
C GLU A 380 -6.22 27.20 53.38
#